data_AF-M0PBK9-F1
#
_entry.id   AF-M0PBK9-F1
#
_cell.length_a   1.000
_cell.length_b   1.000
_cell.length_c   1.000
_cell.angle_alpha   90.00
_cell.angle_beta   90.00
_cell.angle_gamma   90.00
#
_symmetry.space_group_name_H-M   'P 1'
#
loop_
_entity.id
_entity.type
_entity.pdbx_description
1 polymer ?
#
loop_
_entity_poly.entity_id
_entity_poly.type
_entity_poly.pdbx_seq_one_letter_code
_entity_poly.pdbx_strand_id
1 'polypeptide(L)'
;MSAPSLPTGYDVSKHVPAGRRDCLLTVGFDQHQQRIPRFLVQLHYRVATDPIEWTAIARMDHNETSSLGHDVYREGLHVDVARRSQPTVHLQLPHAPLPISRGSVIRGCANYLKREAQYFVDVFEERRSPGRPPSWSDGGNYLKREAQYFVDVFEERRSPGRPPSWSDGGEPTPTFMRSGRVEGDMSREAPADADMVSDEELTKLLADAEATTPEEIERGAAELDIAPPEEATVVDVDE
;
A
#
# COMPACT_ATOMS: atom_id res chain seq x y z
N MET A 1 14.91 15.96 -4.39
CA MET A 1 15.83 14.96 -3.79
C MET A 1 15.86 13.74 -4.70
N SER A 2 17.00 13.05 -4.84
CA SER A 2 17.10 11.89 -5.74
C SER A 2 16.23 10.70 -5.26
N ALA A 3 16.11 10.54 -3.93
CA ALA A 3 15.32 9.51 -3.25
C ALA A 3 14.48 10.11 -2.10
N PRO A 4 13.42 9.41 -1.63
CA PRO A 4 12.68 9.77 -0.42
C PRO A 4 13.57 9.76 0.83
N SER A 5 13.16 10.48 1.87
CA SER A 5 13.82 10.44 3.18
C SER A 5 13.70 9.05 3.82
N LEU A 6 14.76 8.61 4.49
CA LEU A 6 14.71 7.40 5.31
C LEU A 6 13.83 7.60 6.56
N PRO A 7 13.19 6.53 7.07
CA PRO A 7 12.58 6.52 8.40
C PRO A 7 13.56 7.02 9.45
N THR A 8 13.10 7.92 10.30
CA THR A 8 13.91 8.48 11.40
C THR A 8 13.55 7.82 12.72
N GLY A 9 14.50 7.80 13.65
CA GLY A 9 14.28 7.26 14.99
C GLY A 9 14.27 5.73 15.08
N TYR A 10 14.83 5.05 14.08
CA TYR A 10 15.12 3.60 14.10
C TYR A 10 16.63 3.36 14.18
N ASP A 11 17.05 2.24 14.77
CA ASP A 11 18.48 1.85 14.82
C ASP A 11 19.05 1.60 13.42
N VAL A 12 18.24 0.99 12.55
CA VAL A 12 18.59 0.70 11.15
C VAL A 12 17.52 1.29 10.24
N SER A 13 17.93 2.09 9.25
CA SER A 13 17.06 2.58 8.19
C SER A 13 17.74 2.45 6.82
N LYS A 14 17.05 1.88 5.84
CA LYS A 14 17.58 1.60 4.50
C LYS A 14 16.58 1.85 3.38
N HIS A 15 17.09 2.25 2.21
CA HIS A 15 16.35 2.20 0.96
C HIS A 15 16.45 0.80 0.37
N VAL A 16 15.34 0.31 -0.17
CA VAL A 16 15.25 -1.04 -0.75
C VAL A 16 14.55 -0.93 -2.13
N PRO A 17 15.04 -1.63 -3.17
CA PRO A 17 14.40 -1.61 -4.48
C PRO A 17 12.94 -2.08 -4.42
N ALA A 18 12.03 -1.31 -5.02
CA ALA A 18 10.60 -1.68 -5.09
C ALA A 18 10.26 -2.55 -6.32
N GLY A 19 11.25 -2.89 -7.16
CA GLY A 19 11.03 -3.60 -8.44
C GLY A 19 10.46 -2.73 -9.57
N ARG A 20 10.01 -1.50 -9.27
CA ARG A 20 9.57 -0.48 -10.23
C ARG A 20 10.42 0.77 -10.13
N ARG A 21 10.57 1.52 -11.24
CA ARG A 21 11.42 2.72 -11.34
C ARG A 21 10.78 3.98 -10.76
N ASP A 22 9.46 4.00 -10.71
CA ASP A 22 8.63 5.06 -10.13
C ASP A 22 8.32 4.81 -8.65
N CYS A 23 8.81 3.70 -8.08
CA CYS A 23 8.63 3.36 -6.68
C CYS A 23 9.96 3.09 -5.97
N LEU A 24 9.99 3.32 -4.66
CA LEU A 24 11.10 2.92 -3.80
C LEU A 24 10.57 2.48 -2.45
N LEU A 25 11.16 1.46 -1.83
CA LEU A 25 10.85 1.12 -0.44
C LEU A 25 11.82 1.82 0.50
N THR A 26 11.33 2.16 1.69
CA THR A 26 12.18 2.40 2.84
C THR A 26 11.79 1.49 3.98
N VAL A 27 12.79 0.94 4.66
CA VAL A 27 12.63 0.07 5.81
C VAL A 27 13.35 0.69 7.00
N GLY A 28 12.70 0.76 8.15
CA GLY A 28 13.28 1.15 9.43
C GLY A 28 12.97 0.10 10.49
N PHE A 29 13.92 -0.26 11.35
CA PHE A 29 13.67 -1.15 12.48
C PHE A 29 14.66 -0.94 13.63
N ASP A 30 14.22 -1.28 14.85
CA ASP A 30 15.07 -1.29 16.03
C ASP A 30 15.63 -2.69 16.29
N GLN A 31 16.78 -2.74 16.96
CA GLN A 31 17.41 -3.99 17.36
C GLN A 31 17.63 -3.99 18.87
N HIS A 32 16.90 -4.85 19.58
CA HIS A 32 17.03 -4.98 21.03
C HIS A 32 17.01 -6.45 21.46
N GLN A 33 18.10 -6.92 22.09
CA GLN A 33 18.23 -8.28 22.64
C GLN A 33 17.81 -9.39 21.65
N GLN A 34 18.35 -9.34 20.43
CA GLN A 34 18.06 -10.32 19.36
C GLN A 34 16.57 -10.34 18.95
N ARG A 35 15.88 -9.20 19.08
CA ARG A 35 14.50 -9.01 18.65
C ARG A 35 14.34 -7.65 18.01
N ILE A 36 13.28 -7.54 17.19
CA ILE A 36 12.88 -6.30 16.53
C ILE A 36 11.56 -5.79 17.16
N PRO A 37 11.61 -4.90 18.16
CA PRO A 37 10.41 -4.44 18.87
C PRO A 37 9.60 -3.40 18.06
N ARG A 38 10.23 -2.75 17.08
CA ARG A 38 9.57 -1.80 16.19
C ARG A 38 10.11 -1.95 14.77
N PHE A 39 9.23 -1.83 13.79
CA PHE A 39 9.61 -1.69 12.40
C PHE A 39 8.60 -0.84 11.61
N LEU A 40 9.06 -0.33 10.48
CA LEU A 40 8.29 0.42 9.50
C LEU A 40 8.75 0.05 8.10
N VAL A 41 7.82 -0.34 7.24
CA VAL A 41 8.04 -0.59 5.82
C VAL A 41 7.14 0.35 5.03
N GLN A 42 7.72 1.20 4.18
CA GLN A 42 6.97 2.17 3.38
C GLN A 42 7.25 2.03 1.90
N LEU A 43 6.19 2.08 1.10
CA LEU A 43 6.26 2.25 -0.35
C LEU A 43 6.14 3.74 -0.69
N HIS A 44 7.14 4.25 -1.38
CA HIS A 44 7.15 5.60 -1.92
C HIS A 44 6.91 5.57 -3.42
N TYR A 45 6.18 6.55 -3.95
CA TYR A 45 5.92 6.75 -5.36
C TYR A 45 6.37 8.14 -5.80
N ARG A 46 6.99 8.21 -6.98
CA ARG A 46 7.52 9.46 -7.54
C ARG A 46 6.41 10.22 -8.27
N VAL A 47 5.84 11.22 -7.60
CA VAL A 47 4.69 12.00 -8.09
C VAL A 47 5.07 13.14 -9.04
N ALA A 48 6.33 13.58 -8.99
CA ALA A 48 6.88 14.58 -9.92
C ALA A 48 8.34 14.27 -10.26
N THR A 49 8.78 14.67 -11.45
CA THR A 49 10.16 14.45 -11.93
C THR A 49 11.00 15.73 -12.01
N ASP A 50 10.37 16.91 -11.93
CA ASP A 50 11.06 18.21 -11.92
C ASP A 50 10.27 19.27 -11.11
N PRO A 51 10.64 19.53 -9.84
CA PRO A 51 11.64 18.78 -9.08
C PRO A 51 11.19 17.34 -8.84
N ILE A 52 12.14 16.43 -8.61
CA ILE A 52 11.81 15.06 -8.17
C ILE A 52 11.13 15.13 -6.79
N GLU A 53 9.91 14.64 -6.73
CA GLU A 53 9.08 14.55 -5.54
C GLU A 53 8.63 13.12 -5.30
N TRP A 54 8.81 12.66 -4.06
CA TRP A 54 8.44 11.33 -3.60
C TRP A 54 7.39 11.45 -2.50
N THR A 55 6.38 10.59 -2.55
CA THR A 55 5.31 10.52 -1.55
C THR A 55 5.21 9.10 -1.02
N ALA A 56 5.13 8.94 0.30
CA ALA A 56 4.81 7.65 0.91
C ALA A 56 3.33 7.33 0.65
N ILE A 57 3.07 6.26 -0.09
CA ILE A 57 1.71 5.89 -0.54
C ILE A 57 1.15 4.67 0.19
N ALA A 58 2.01 3.83 0.75
CA ALA A 58 1.60 2.70 1.58
C ALA A 58 2.58 2.52 2.74
N ARG A 59 2.06 2.19 3.93
CA ARG A 59 2.84 1.96 5.14
C ARG A 59 2.34 0.72 5.87
N MET A 60 3.28 -0.10 6.32
CA MET A 60 3.05 -1.20 7.25
C MET A 60 4.02 -1.02 8.43
N ASP A 61 3.52 -1.07 9.65
CA ASP A 61 4.37 -0.90 10.84
C ASP A 61 3.97 -1.76 12.02
N HIS A 62 4.91 -1.83 12.96
CA HIS A 62 4.77 -2.50 14.23
C HIS A 62 5.51 -1.67 15.27
N ASN A 63 4.90 -1.52 16.44
CA ASN A 63 5.54 -0.92 17.59
C ASN A 63 4.92 -1.46 18.89
N GLU A 64 5.54 -2.47 19.50
CA GLU A 64 5.07 -3.04 20.77
C GLU A 64 5.52 -2.24 22.01
N THR A 65 6.34 -1.20 21.82
CA THR A 65 6.97 -0.44 22.91
C THR A 65 6.19 0.82 23.31
N SER A 66 5.19 1.19 22.53
CA SER A 66 4.31 2.35 22.78
C SER A 66 2.89 1.88 23.04
N SER A 67 2.20 2.49 24.01
CA SER A 67 0.77 2.22 24.25
C SER A 67 -0.13 2.70 23.11
N LEU A 68 0.39 3.58 22.24
CA LEU A 68 -0.26 4.04 21.01
C LEU A 68 0.37 3.41 19.77
N GLY A 69 1.25 2.40 19.95
CA GLY A 69 1.88 1.68 18.85
C GLY A 69 1.04 0.47 18.44
N HIS A 70 1.25 0.02 17.21
CA HIS A 70 0.54 -1.13 16.63
C HIS A 70 1.22 -2.46 16.95
N ASP A 71 0.48 -3.42 17.50
CA ASP A 71 0.96 -4.80 17.66
C ASP A 71 0.33 -5.72 16.61
N VAL A 72 1.03 -5.93 15.50
CA VAL A 72 0.57 -6.80 14.40
C VAL A 72 0.27 -8.25 14.82
N TYR A 73 0.79 -8.72 15.96
CA TYR A 73 0.48 -10.07 16.47
C TYR A 73 -0.84 -10.12 17.25
N ARG A 74 -1.40 -8.96 17.62
CA ARG A 74 -2.71 -8.82 18.26
C ARG A 74 -3.76 -8.26 17.32
N GLU A 75 -3.36 -7.28 16.52
CA GLU A 75 -4.21 -6.51 15.61
C GLU A 75 -4.27 -7.12 14.20
N GLY A 76 -3.31 -7.97 13.85
CA GLY A 76 -3.11 -8.45 12.48
C GLY A 76 -2.35 -7.45 11.61
N LEU A 77 -1.98 -7.89 10.40
CA LEU A 77 -1.31 -7.01 9.42
C LEU A 77 -2.31 -6.05 8.80
N HIS A 78 -1.88 -4.80 8.72
CA HIS A 78 -2.59 -3.73 8.05
C HIS A 78 -1.66 -2.91 7.17
N VAL A 79 -2.27 -2.13 6.29
CA VAL A 79 -1.59 -1.15 5.45
C VAL A 79 -2.34 0.17 5.53
N ASP A 80 -1.65 1.23 5.94
CA ASP A 80 -2.11 2.60 5.74
C ASP A 80 -1.87 2.99 4.29
N VAL A 81 -2.92 3.35 3.55
CA VAL A 81 -2.84 3.73 2.14
C VAL A 81 -3.21 5.20 1.97
N ALA A 82 -2.25 6.00 1.51
CA ALA A 82 -2.49 7.40 1.21
C ALA A 82 -3.30 7.56 -0.09
N ARG A 83 -4.11 8.60 -0.15
CA ARG A 83 -4.85 9.01 -1.35
C ARG A 83 -4.52 10.45 -1.67
N ARG A 84 -4.46 10.79 -2.97
CA ARG A 84 -3.96 12.10 -3.40
C ARG A 84 -4.76 13.28 -2.85
N SER A 85 -6.08 13.14 -2.80
CA SER A 85 -7.01 14.20 -2.36
C SER A 85 -7.93 13.79 -1.22
N GLN A 86 -7.84 12.55 -0.76
CA GLN A 86 -8.70 11.96 0.26
C GLN A 86 -7.89 11.52 1.49
N PRO A 87 -8.53 11.36 2.66
CA PRO A 87 -7.84 10.87 3.86
C PRO A 87 -7.15 9.52 3.64
N THR A 88 -6.09 9.24 4.39
CA THR A 88 -5.51 7.89 4.46
C THR A 88 -6.58 6.88 4.88
N VAL A 89 -6.54 5.69 4.28
CA VAL A 89 -7.40 4.57 4.69
C VAL A 89 -6.55 3.48 5.31
N HIS A 90 -7.09 2.78 6.30
CA HIS A 90 -6.45 1.64 6.91
C HIS A 90 -7.06 0.35 6.34
N LEU A 91 -6.21 -0.46 5.72
CA LEU A 91 -6.59 -1.74 5.14
C LEU A 91 -6.17 -2.87 6.07
N GLN A 92 -7.14 -3.57 6.67
CA GLN A 92 -6.86 -4.81 7.38
C GLN A 92 -6.67 -5.93 6.34
N LEU A 93 -5.47 -6.51 6.30
CA LEU A 93 -5.12 -7.55 5.33
C LEU A 93 -5.51 -8.94 5.87
N PRO A 94 -6.17 -9.79 5.06
CA PRO A 94 -6.25 -11.21 5.37
C PRO A 94 -4.87 -11.84 5.20
N HIS A 95 -4.42 -12.60 6.19
CA HIS A 95 -3.13 -13.28 6.15
C HIS A 95 -3.15 -14.60 6.93
N ALA A 96 -2.25 -15.51 6.55
CA ALA A 96 -1.91 -16.68 7.36
C ALA A 96 -1.26 -16.25 8.70
N PRO A 97 -1.19 -17.12 9.72
CA PRO A 97 -0.54 -16.78 10.99
C PRO A 97 0.86 -16.19 10.79
N LEU A 98 1.17 -15.11 11.50
CA LEU A 98 2.46 -14.43 11.34
C LEU A 98 3.61 -15.29 11.87
N PRO A 99 4.75 -15.35 11.14
CA PRO A 99 5.98 -15.92 11.65
C PRO A 99 6.39 -15.27 12.98
N ILE A 100 6.99 -16.04 13.89
CA ILE A 100 7.48 -15.51 15.19
C ILE A 100 8.60 -14.48 14.97
N SER A 101 9.44 -14.72 13.95
CA SER A 101 10.51 -13.84 13.51
C SER A 101 9.92 -12.55 12.91
N ARG A 102 10.19 -11.41 13.54
CA ARG A 102 9.83 -10.09 12.99
C ARG A 102 10.66 -9.79 11.74
N GLY A 103 11.88 -10.33 11.63
CA GLY A 103 12.67 -10.23 10.41
C GLY A 103 11.93 -10.85 9.22
N SER A 104 11.36 -12.04 9.41
CA SER A 104 10.52 -12.72 8.40
C SER A 104 9.29 -11.89 8.05
N VAL A 105 8.63 -11.28 9.04
CA VAL A 105 7.48 -10.39 8.80
C VAL A 105 7.89 -9.16 8.00
N ILE A 106 8.98 -8.47 8.35
CA ILE A 106 9.49 -7.29 7.60
C ILE A 106 9.80 -7.67 6.15
N ARG A 107 10.47 -8.80 5.95
CA ARG A 107 10.81 -9.29 4.61
C ARG A 107 9.55 -9.62 3.81
N GLY A 108 8.55 -10.26 4.43
CA GLY A 108 7.25 -10.53 3.84
C GLY A 108 6.46 -9.26 3.47
N CYS A 109 6.43 -8.26 4.36
CA CYS A 109 5.83 -6.94 4.10
C CYS A 109 6.51 -6.23 2.92
N ALA A 110 7.84 -6.26 2.86
CA ALA A 110 8.59 -5.70 1.73
C ALA A 110 8.25 -6.42 0.41
N ASN A 111 8.17 -7.75 0.42
CA ASN A 111 7.76 -8.55 -0.75
C ASN A 111 6.33 -8.22 -1.18
N TYR A 112 5.42 -8.08 -0.22
CA TYR A 112 4.03 -7.71 -0.45
C TYR A 112 3.91 -6.34 -1.12
N LEU A 113 4.53 -5.30 -0.55
CA LEU A 113 4.46 -3.95 -1.12
C LEU A 113 5.13 -3.86 -2.51
N LYS A 114 6.17 -4.66 -2.78
CA LYS A 114 6.75 -4.76 -4.13
C LYS A 114 5.78 -5.38 -5.13
N ARG A 115 5.20 -6.52 -4.76
CA ARG A 115 4.28 -7.28 -5.60
C ARG A 115 3.03 -6.47 -5.92
N GLU A 116 2.49 -5.77 -4.94
CA GLU A 116 1.25 -5.00 -5.02
C GLU A 116 1.46 -3.50 -5.30
N ALA A 117 2.69 -3.08 -5.67
CA ALA A 117 3.01 -1.66 -5.85
C ALA A 117 2.06 -0.93 -6.82
N GLN A 118 1.65 -1.59 -7.91
CA GLN A 118 0.71 -1.02 -8.87
C GLN A 118 -0.66 -0.75 -8.24
N TYR A 119 -1.15 -1.65 -7.38
CA TYR A 119 -2.41 -1.46 -6.67
C TYR A 119 -2.37 -0.17 -5.85
N PHE A 120 -1.31 0.02 -5.05
CA PHE A 120 -1.19 1.19 -4.19
C PHE A 120 -1.01 2.48 -4.98
N VAL A 121 -0.30 2.44 -6.11
CA VAL A 121 -0.23 3.58 -7.03
C VAL A 121 -1.61 3.93 -7.59
N ASP A 122 -2.40 2.94 -8.00
CA ASP A 122 -3.74 3.19 -8.55
C ASP A 122 -4.73 3.69 -7.50
N VAL A 123 -4.61 3.25 -6.25
CA VAL A 123 -5.39 3.83 -5.13
C VAL A 123 -4.94 5.25 -4.84
N PHE A 124 -3.63 5.51 -4.80
CA PHE A 124 -3.09 6.84 -4.54
C PHE A 124 -3.51 7.85 -5.63
N GLU A 125 -3.39 7.45 -6.90
CA GLU A 125 -3.81 8.24 -8.07
C GLU A 125 -5.34 8.24 -8.27
N GLU A 126 -6.09 7.61 -7.35
CA GLU A 126 -7.55 7.55 -7.34
C GLU A 126 -8.16 6.95 -8.62
N ARG A 127 -7.39 6.08 -9.30
CA ARG A 127 -7.86 5.23 -10.41
C ARG A 127 -8.61 4.01 -9.92
N ARG A 128 -8.49 3.70 -8.62
CA ARG A 128 -9.07 2.54 -7.96
C ARG A 128 -9.55 2.90 -6.55
N SER A 129 -10.71 2.38 -6.15
CA SER A 129 -11.16 2.44 -4.76
C SER A 129 -10.36 1.49 -3.87
N PRO A 130 -10.01 1.88 -2.63
CA PRO A 130 -9.30 1.02 -1.70
C PRO A 130 -10.20 -0.13 -1.19
N GLY A 131 -9.60 -1.32 -1.09
CA GLY A 131 -10.18 -2.50 -0.46
C GLY A 131 -11.26 -3.17 -1.29
N ARG A 132 -12.05 -4.02 -0.62
CA ARG A 132 -13.21 -4.66 -1.22
C ARG A 132 -14.24 -3.58 -1.60
N PRO A 133 -14.74 -3.55 -2.85
CA PRO A 133 -15.82 -2.63 -3.20
C PRO A 133 -17.02 -2.90 -2.27
N PRO A 134 -17.82 -1.86 -1.94
CA PRO A 134 -19.00 -2.05 -1.11
C PRO A 134 -19.85 -3.19 -1.67
N SER A 135 -20.28 -4.10 -0.80
CA SER A 135 -21.18 -5.16 -1.21
C SER A 135 -22.54 -4.55 -1.55
N TRP A 136 -22.81 -4.41 -2.85
CA TRP A 136 -24.12 -3.96 -3.32
C TRP A 136 -25.18 -5.01 -2.96
N SER A 137 -26.31 -4.55 -2.40
CA SER A 137 -27.44 -5.40 -2.02
C SER A 137 -27.97 -6.26 -3.17
N ASP A 138 -27.77 -5.85 -4.42
CA ASP A 138 -28.17 -6.57 -5.63
C ASP A 138 -27.01 -7.29 -6.36
N GLY A 139 -25.81 -7.31 -5.79
CA GLY A 139 -24.61 -7.90 -6.38
C GLY A 139 -24.04 -7.13 -7.59
N GLY A 140 -24.33 -5.84 -7.72
CA GLY A 140 -23.83 -4.99 -8.80
C GLY A 140 -24.65 -5.11 -10.10
N ASN A 141 -25.87 -5.62 -10.01
CA ASN A 141 -26.76 -5.78 -11.16
C ASN A 141 -27.33 -4.44 -11.66
N TYR A 142 -27.39 -3.42 -10.81
CA TYR A 142 -27.80 -2.08 -11.17
C TYR A 142 -26.90 -1.49 -12.27
N LEU A 143 -25.57 -1.49 -12.05
CA LEU A 143 -24.62 -0.97 -13.04
C LEU A 143 -24.67 -1.76 -14.35
N LYS A 144 -24.92 -3.07 -14.30
CA LYS A 144 -25.10 -3.89 -15.51
C LYS A 144 -26.38 -3.54 -16.28
N ARG A 145 -27.49 -3.32 -15.57
CA ARG A 145 -28.77 -2.94 -16.18
C ARG A 145 -28.72 -1.54 -16.78
N GLU A 146 -28.11 -0.62 -16.06
CA GLU A 146 -28.13 0.80 -16.40
C GLU A 146 -26.86 1.28 -17.11
N ALA A 147 -25.94 0.37 -17.48
CA ALA A 147 -24.67 0.69 -18.14
C ALA A 147 -24.87 1.63 -19.35
N GLN A 148 -25.90 1.40 -20.15
CA GLN A 148 -26.20 2.22 -21.32
C GLN A 148 -26.55 3.67 -20.94
N TYR A 149 -27.27 3.89 -19.83
CA TYR A 149 -27.57 5.23 -19.34
C TYR A 149 -26.27 5.99 -19.04
N PHE A 150 -25.32 5.33 -18.36
CA PHE A 150 -24.05 5.95 -17.99
C PHE A 150 -23.14 6.20 -19.20
N VAL A 151 -23.11 5.28 -20.17
CA VAL A 151 -22.41 5.47 -21.45
C VAL A 151 -23.01 6.65 -22.22
N ASP A 152 -24.34 6.76 -22.29
CA ASP A 152 -25.01 7.87 -23.00
C ASP A 152 -24.76 9.22 -22.32
N VAL A 153 -24.65 9.26 -20.99
CA VAL A 153 -24.27 10.48 -20.25
C VAL A 153 -22.79 10.83 -20.51
N PHE A 154 -21.90 9.85 -20.50
CA PHE A 154 -20.47 10.05 -20.76
C PHE A 154 -20.19 10.50 -22.20
N GLU A 155 -20.85 9.89 -23.18
CA GLU A 155 -20.75 10.25 -24.59
C GLU A 155 -21.57 11.50 -24.96
N GLU A 156 -22.09 12.20 -23.95
CA GLU A 156 -22.90 13.43 -24.09
C GLU A 156 -24.14 13.26 -24.98
N ARG A 157 -24.58 12.02 -25.21
CA ARG A 157 -25.82 11.68 -25.92
C ARG A 157 -27.06 11.96 -25.07
N ARG A 158 -26.88 12.10 -23.75
CA ARG A 158 -27.93 12.36 -22.77
C ARG A 158 -27.43 13.29 -21.66
N SER A 159 -28.26 14.24 -21.24
CA SER A 159 -27.95 15.08 -20.07
C SER A 159 -28.07 14.27 -18.76
N PRO A 160 -27.20 14.52 -17.76
CA PRO A 160 -27.11 13.74 -16.52
C PRO A 160 -28.31 13.86 -15.55
N GLY A 161 -29.47 14.32 -16.03
CA GLY A 161 -30.64 14.75 -15.25
C GLY A 161 -31.19 13.71 -14.26
N ARG A 162 -32.22 12.94 -14.64
CA ARG A 162 -32.81 11.93 -13.74
C ARG A 162 -32.14 10.58 -13.98
N PRO A 163 -31.17 10.16 -13.15
CA PRO A 163 -30.65 8.81 -13.21
C PRO A 163 -31.77 7.79 -12.90
N PRO A 164 -31.60 6.54 -13.38
CA PRO A 164 -32.44 5.44 -12.97
C PRO A 164 -32.52 5.38 -11.44
N SER A 165 -33.69 5.02 -10.91
CA SER A 165 -33.86 4.90 -9.46
C SER A 165 -33.03 3.74 -8.93
N TRP A 166 -32.26 3.98 -7.87
CA TRP A 166 -31.62 2.92 -7.10
C TRP A 166 -32.67 1.90 -6.63
N SER A 167 -32.29 0.62 -6.61
CA SER A 167 -33.16 -0.46 -6.13
C SER A 167 -33.50 -0.37 -4.63
N ASP A 168 -32.78 0.44 -3.86
CA ASP A 168 -32.95 0.64 -2.42
C ASP A 168 -33.26 2.10 -2.01
N GLY A 169 -33.37 3.03 -2.95
CA GLY A 169 -33.70 4.43 -2.65
C GLY A 169 -32.61 5.23 -1.93
N GLY A 170 -31.33 4.83 -2.02
CA GLY A 170 -30.20 5.51 -1.39
C GLY A 170 -29.90 6.94 -1.91
N GLU A 171 -29.12 7.68 -1.11
CA GLU A 171 -28.61 9.05 -1.30
C GLU A 171 -28.05 9.33 -2.72
N PRO A 172 -28.02 10.60 -3.18
CA PRO A 172 -27.66 10.94 -4.55
C PRO A 172 -26.19 10.61 -4.87
N THR A 173 -25.96 10.28 -6.14
CA THR A 173 -24.67 9.90 -6.74
C THR A 173 -23.53 10.85 -6.36
N PRO A 174 -22.35 10.35 -5.97
CA PRO A 174 -21.13 11.15 -5.99
C PRO A 174 -20.88 11.67 -7.41
N THR A 175 -20.59 12.96 -7.53
CA THR A 175 -20.30 13.62 -8.82
C THR A 175 -19.08 12.96 -9.47
N PHE A 176 -19.24 12.41 -10.68
CA PHE A 176 -18.15 11.79 -11.43
C PHE A 176 -17.02 12.80 -11.69
N MET A 177 -15.79 12.46 -11.27
CA MET A 177 -14.59 13.21 -11.62
C MET A 177 -14.15 12.87 -13.06
N ARG A 178 -13.83 13.92 -13.84
CA ARG A 178 -13.33 13.81 -15.21
C ARG A 178 -11.95 13.13 -15.19
N SER A 179 -11.78 12.02 -15.90
CA SER A 179 -10.47 11.39 -16.06
C SER A 179 -9.52 12.32 -16.80
N GLY A 180 -8.50 12.81 -16.10
CA GLY A 180 -7.37 13.51 -16.70
C GLY A 180 -6.63 12.59 -17.67
N ARG A 181 -6.31 13.11 -18.86
CA ARG A 181 -5.56 12.40 -19.90
C ARG A 181 -4.15 12.10 -19.38
N VAL A 182 -3.78 10.82 -19.31
CA VAL A 182 -2.42 10.39 -18.99
C VAL A 182 -1.54 10.71 -20.20
N GLU A 183 -0.65 11.69 -20.05
CA GLU A 183 0.37 12.00 -21.05
C GLU A 183 1.52 11.00 -20.95
N GLY A 184 1.82 10.35 -22.07
CA GLY A 184 2.87 9.36 -22.18
C GLY A 184 4.22 10.02 -22.37
N ASP A 185 5.01 10.09 -21.32
CA ASP A 185 6.47 10.02 -21.44
C ASP A 185 7.13 9.59 -20.11
N MET A 186 7.12 8.28 -19.84
CA MET A 186 7.73 7.67 -18.63
C MET A 186 9.06 6.97 -18.97
N SER A 187 9.93 7.64 -19.72
CA SER A 187 11.22 7.10 -20.13
C SER A 187 12.39 7.99 -19.73
N ARG A 188 12.70 8.04 -18.43
CA ARG A 188 14.06 8.40 -17.97
C ARG A 188 14.49 7.51 -16.81
N GLU A 189 15.74 7.07 -16.89
CA GLU A 189 16.43 6.23 -15.90
C GLU A 189 16.29 6.77 -14.48
N ALA A 190 16.05 5.87 -13.52
CA ALA A 190 16.14 6.20 -12.11
C ALA A 190 17.62 6.40 -11.75
N PRO A 191 17.97 7.45 -10.98
CA PRO A 191 19.36 7.73 -10.62
C PRO A 191 19.90 6.68 -9.64
N ALA A 192 21.17 6.29 -9.85
CA ALA A 192 21.88 5.22 -9.13
C ALA A 192 22.47 5.64 -7.75
N ASP A 193 22.07 6.80 -7.21
CA ASP A 193 22.81 7.48 -6.13
C ASP A 193 22.17 7.37 -4.72
N ALA A 194 21.14 6.56 -4.53
CA ALA A 194 20.69 6.20 -3.18
C ALA A 194 21.52 5.01 -2.68
N ASP A 195 22.00 5.07 -1.43
CA ASP A 195 22.62 3.95 -0.71
C ASP A 195 21.56 2.87 -0.43
N MET A 196 21.13 2.22 -1.52
CA MET A 196 20.13 1.17 -1.54
C MET A 196 20.79 -0.15 -1.20
N VAL A 197 20.19 -0.88 -0.28
CA VAL A 197 20.59 -2.26 -0.01
C VAL A 197 19.80 -3.19 -0.92
N SER A 198 20.47 -4.25 -1.36
CA SER A 198 19.80 -5.36 -2.04
C SER A 198 18.83 -6.09 -1.09
N ASP A 199 17.94 -6.90 -1.67
CA ASP A 199 17.07 -7.77 -0.88
C ASP A 199 17.89 -8.75 -0.03
N GLU A 200 19.00 -9.26 -0.59
CA GLU A 200 19.92 -10.15 0.12
C GLU A 200 20.59 -9.46 1.32
N GLU A 201 21.00 -8.20 1.16
CA GLU A 201 21.55 -7.41 2.28
C GLU A 201 20.50 -7.09 3.32
N LEU A 202 19.28 -6.71 2.91
CA LEU A 202 18.18 -6.51 3.86
C LEU A 202 17.96 -7.80 4.68
N THR A 203 17.88 -8.94 4.02
CA THR A 203 17.70 -10.24 4.71
C THR A 203 18.86 -10.54 5.67
N LYS A 204 20.11 -10.24 5.30
CA LYS A 204 21.27 -10.38 6.21
C LYS A 204 21.14 -9.49 7.44
N LEU A 205 20.77 -8.22 7.27
CA LEU A 205 20.57 -7.29 8.37
C LEU A 205 19.47 -7.76 9.33
N LEU A 206 18.38 -8.30 8.80
CA LEU A 206 17.28 -8.85 9.59
C LEU A 206 17.70 -10.13 10.34
N ALA A 207 18.46 -10.99 9.69
CA ALA A 207 19.00 -12.20 10.29
C ALA A 207 19.96 -11.88 11.45
N ASP A 208 20.86 -10.92 11.25
CA ASP A 208 21.77 -10.42 12.28
C ASP A 208 21.01 -9.81 13.48
N ALA A 209 19.92 -9.07 13.20
CA ALA A 209 19.11 -8.44 14.23
C ALA A 209 18.39 -9.44 15.15
N GLU A 210 18.03 -10.61 14.63
CA GLU A 210 17.34 -11.67 15.38
C GLU A 210 18.24 -12.86 15.74
N ALA A 211 19.54 -12.79 15.44
CA ALA A 211 20.51 -13.88 15.62
C ALA A 211 20.04 -15.22 14.98
N THR A 212 19.53 -15.13 13.75
CA THR A 212 19.05 -16.25 12.92
C THR A 212 19.81 -16.26 11.59
N THR A 213 19.42 -17.12 10.65
CA THR A 213 20.04 -17.22 9.33
C THR A 213 19.22 -16.48 8.26
N PRO A 214 19.85 -15.92 7.21
CA PRO A 214 19.11 -15.35 6.08
C PRO A 214 18.10 -16.31 5.46
N GLU A 215 18.44 -17.61 5.40
CA GLU A 215 17.57 -18.65 4.88
C GLU A 215 16.30 -18.85 5.73
N GLU A 216 16.41 -18.73 7.05
CA GLU A 216 15.26 -18.77 7.95
C GLU A 216 14.34 -17.57 7.76
N ILE A 217 14.92 -16.37 7.58
CA ILE A 217 14.16 -15.15 7.26
C ILE A 217 13.41 -15.30 5.94
N GLU A 218 14.08 -15.74 4.88
CA GLU A 218 13.44 -15.92 3.56
C GLU A 218 12.36 -16.99 3.59
N ARG A 219 12.60 -18.12 4.29
CA ARG A 219 11.58 -19.16 4.45
C ARG A 219 10.36 -18.63 5.20
N GLY A 220 10.56 -17.95 6.33
CA GLY A 220 9.45 -17.37 7.10
C GLY A 220 8.68 -16.31 6.29
N ALA A 221 9.38 -15.51 5.50
CA ALA A 221 8.77 -14.52 4.61
C ALA A 221 7.97 -15.17 3.46
N ALA A 222 8.44 -16.30 2.93
CA ALA A 222 7.76 -17.04 1.87
C ALA A 222 6.53 -17.81 2.39
N GLU A 223 6.56 -18.25 3.64
CA GLU A 223 5.41 -18.89 4.32
C GLU A 223 4.34 -17.88 4.75
N LEU A 224 4.69 -16.60 4.88
CA LEU A 224 3.76 -15.51 5.16
C LEU A 224 2.90 -15.21 3.93
N ASP A 225 1.77 -15.92 3.84
CA ASP A 225 0.77 -15.68 2.81
C ASP A 225 -0.13 -14.49 3.20
N ILE A 226 -0.02 -13.41 2.45
CA ILE A 226 -0.81 -12.18 2.59
C ILE A 226 -1.69 -12.07 1.35
N ALA A 227 -3.00 -12.09 1.56
CA ALA A 227 -3.98 -12.01 0.50
C ALA A 227 -3.86 -10.67 -0.27
N PRO A 228 -4.32 -10.60 -1.53
CA PRO A 228 -4.32 -9.37 -2.29
C PRO A 228 -5.07 -8.24 -1.58
N PRO A 229 -4.65 -6.97 -1.75
CA PRO A 229 -5.27 -5.84 -1.07
C PRO A 229 -6.74 -5.60 -1.47
N GLU A 230 -7.22 -6.21 -2.56
CA GLU A 230 -8.62 -6.29 -2.94
C GLU A 230 -9.52 -7.02 -1.94
N GLU A 231 -8.94 -7.96 -1.22
CA GLU A 231 -9.64 -8.74 -0.20
C GLU A 231 -9.57 -8.07 1.17
N ALA A 232 -8.81 -6.97 1.28
CA ALA A 232 -8.70 -6.21 2.51
C ALA A 232 -10.02 -5.54 2.89
N THR A 233 -10.25 -5.49 4.19
CA THR A 233 -11.35 -4.72 4.77
C THR A 233 -10.85 -3.32 5.05
N VAL A 234 -11.57 -2.31 4.54
CA VAL A 234 -11.34 -0.92 4.94
C VAL A 234 -11.88 -0.77 6.35
N VAL A 235 -11.04 -0.36 7.29
CA VAL A 235 -11.46 -0.02 8.64
C VAL A 235 -11.29 1.47 8.83
N ASP A 236 -12.34 2.11 9.35
CA ASP A 236 -12.27 3.50 9.77
C ASP A 236 -11.39 3.55 11.02
N VAL A 237 -10.32 4.32 10.94
CA VAL A 237 -9.56 4.70 12.13
C VAL A 237 -10.34 5.86 12.73
N ASP A 238 -11.22 5.57 13.69
CA ASP A 238 -11.75 6.61 14.55
C ASP A 238 -10.55 7.30 15.22
N GLU A 239 -10.27 8.55 14.83
CA GLU A 239 -9.28 9.44 15.48
C GLU A 239 -9.73 9.83 16.89
#